data_AF-A0A2P5NVE3-F1
#
_entry.id   AF-A0A2P5NVE3-F1
#
_cell.length_a   1.000
_cell.length_b   1.000
_cell.length_c   1.000
_cell.angle_alpha   90.00
_cell.angle_beta   90.00
_cell.angle_gamma   90.00
#
_symmetry.space_group_name_H-M   'P 1'
#
loop_
_entity.id
_entity.type
_entity.pdbx_description
1 polymer ?
#
loop_
_entity_poly.entity_id
_entity_poly.type
_entity_poly.pdbx_seq_one_letter_code
_entity_poly.pdbx_strand_id
1 'polypeptide(L)'
;MAKCTHCSAPLPANSNRCNYCSTRNDVDLVGRQAYSLTGQSNRNCPHCKTPLQTIELHLDNKVEIDRCNDCFGLFFDSGKIELLLEHAVSDVYNINIKQLDNINSERYQADKQIKYIKCPACQNFMLRRVFGYRSGVIIDQCKNHGIWLDSGEITHLLEWKKAGGQLLAAQKEITGSSKPAKSKSTGLARDNRTSGLSDLEGPTALDVLETLANVLGNLFKE
;
A
#
# COMPACT_ATOMS: atom_id res chain seq x y z
N MET A 1 20.07 -3.33 -4.50
CA MET A 1 20.09 -3.77 -3.09
C MET A 1 20.77 -2.71 -2.22
N ALA A 2 20.23 -2.43 -1.04
CA ALA A 2 20.86 -1.51 -0.09
C ALA A 2 22.13 -2.13 0.51
N LYS A 3 23.06 -1.29 0.97
CA LYS A 3 24.29 -1.72 1.67
C LYS A 3 24.21 -1.34 3.14
N CYS A 4 24.84 -2.13 3.99
CA CYS A 4 24.94 -1.82 5.41
C CYS A 4 25.79 -0.56 5.63
N THR A 5 25.32 0.38 6.45
CA THR A 5 26.03 1.63 6.76
C THR A 5 27.29 1.40 7.61
N HIS A 6 27.39 0.26 8.30
CA HIS A 6 28.53 -0.08 9.14
C HIS A 6 29.60 -0.90 8.43
N CYS A 7 29.22 -2.02 7.80
CA CYS A 7 30.19 -2.95 7.18
C CYS A 7 30.14 -2.99 5.64
N SER A 8 29.30 -2.18 4.99
CA SER A 8 29.11 -2.13 3.53
C SER A 8 28.59 -3.41 2.86
N ALA A 9 28.35 -4.48 3.62
CA ALA A 9 27.79 -5.73 3.09
C ALA A 9 26.38 -5.52 2.50
N PRO A 10 25.98 -6.28 1.47
CA PRO A 10 24.63 -6.20 0.91
C PRO A 10 23.58 -6.59 1.96
N LEU A 11 22.50 -5.81 2.02
CA LEU A 11 21.36 -6.10 2.90
C LEU A 11 20.35 -7.03 2.19
N PRO A 12 19.80 -8.02 2.91
CA PRO A 12 18.67 -8.78 2.41
C PRO A 12 17.47 -7.88 2.12
N ALA A 13 16.64 -8.27 1.15
CA ALA A 13 15.42 -7.53 0.84
C ALA A 13 14.44 -7.56 2.02
N ASN A 14 13.77 -6.44 2.30
CA ASN A 14 12.87 -6.25 3.46
C ASN A 14 13.49 -6.61 4.83
N SER A 15 14.82 -6.53 4.96
CA SER A 15 15.51 -6.63 6.24
C SER A 15 16.24 -5.33 6.53
N ASN A 16 16.00 -4.76 7.70
CA ASN A 16 16.82 -3.68 8.23
C ASN A 16 18.08 -4.21 8.92
N ARG A 17 18.19 -5.51 9.21
CA ARG A 17 19.32 -6.07 9.94
C ARG A 17 20.33 -6.71 9.00
N CYS A 18 21.59 -6.31 9.13
CA CYS A 18 22.69 -6.90 8.38
C CYS A 18 22.98 -8.33 8.87
N ASN A 19 23.05 -9.30 7.96
CA ASN A 19 23.39 -10.69 8.30
C ASN A 19 24.84 -10.88 8.76
N TYR A 20 25.72 -9.91 8.46
CA TYR A 20 27.15 -9.99 8.76
C TYR A 20 27.50 -9.33 10.09
N CYS A 21 27.12 -8.05 10.27
CA CYS A 21 27.47 -7.28 11.47
C CYS A 21 26.28 -7.02 12.42
N SER A 22 25.07 -7.49 12.08
CA SER A 22 23.84 -7.27 12.86
C SER A 22 23.38 -5.81 13.02
N THR A 23 24.10 -4.82 12.47
CA THR A 23 23.68 -3.42 12.48
C THR A 23 22.30 -3.28 11.83
N ARG A 24 21.44 -2.48 12.47
CA ARG A 24 20.17 -2.06 11.89
C ARG A 24 20.40 -0.87 10.96
N ASN A 25 19.77 -0.89 9.80
CA ASN A 25 19.94 0.09 8.75
C ASN A 25 18.56 0.65 8.43
N ASP A 26 18.46 1.98 8.39
CA ASP A 26 17.28 2.63 7.84
C ASP A 26 17.28 2.40 6.33
N VAL A 27 16.47 1.43 5.90
CA VAL A 27 16.35 1.09 4.49
C VAL A 27 15.29 1.92 3.81
N ASP A 28 14.44 2.67 4.51
CA ASP A 28 13.26 3.30 3.89
C ASP A 28 13.44 4.77 3.56
N LEU A 29 14.05 5.53 4.48
CA LEU A 29 14.13 6.98 4.34
C LEU A 29 15.54 7.44 3.94
N VAL A 30 16.58 6.90 4.58
CA VAL A 30 17.97 7.32 4.32
C VAL A 30 18.34 7.09 2.85
N GLY A 31 18.66 8.19 2.15
CA GLY A 31 19.04 8.19 0.74
C GLY A 31 17.87 7.98 -0.25
N ARG A 32 16.62 7.99 0.22
CA ARG A 32 15.42 7.83 -0.62
C ARG A 32 14.40 8.95 -0.46
N GLN A 33 14.16 9.35 0.78
CA GLN A 33 13.19 10.40 1.13
C GLN A 33 13.80 11.29 2.19
N ALA A 34 13.97 12.58 1.87
CA ALA A 34 14.42 13.55 2.86
C ALA A 34 13.32 13.79 3.91
N TYR A 35 13.74 13.95 5.16
CA TYR A 35 12.84 14.20 6.29
C TYR A 35 13.55 15.02 7.37
N SER A 36 12.75 15.69 8.20
CA SER A 36 13.20 16.37 9.42
C SER A 36 12.56 15.74 10.65
N LEU A 37 13.30 15.63 11.74
CA LEU A 37 12.73 15.30 13.06
C LEU A 37 12.00 16.54 13.59
N THR A 38 10.69 16.43 13.80
CA THR A 38 9.87 17.55 14.29
C THR A 38 9.53 17.42 15.78
N GLY A 39 9.62 16.21 16.34
CA GLY A 39 9.44 16.01 17.77
C GLY A 39 9.39 14.56 18.21
N GLN A 40 9.02 14.37 19.46
CA GLN A 40 8.68 13.06 20.02
C GLN A 40 7.16 12.88 19.99
N SER A 41 6.71 11.73 19.52
CA SER A 41 5.30 11.36 19.49
C SER A 41 4.87 10.85 20.86
N ASN A 42 3.60 11.07 21.21
CA ASN A 42 2.96 10.46 22.39
C ASN A 42 2.61 8.98 22.19
N ARG A 43 2.91 8.42 21.01
CA ARG A 43 2.61 7.04 20.64
C ARG A 43 3.85 6.16 20.82
N ASN A 44 3.64 4.90 21.19
CA ASN A 44 4.73 3.92 21.33
C ASN A 44 4.80 2.97 20.14
N CYS A 45 6.01 2.55 19.79
CA CYS A 45 6.25 1.52 18.79
C CYS A 45 5.60 0.20 19.22
N PRO A 46 4.81 -0.46 18.36
CA PRO A 46 4.17 -1.72 18.67
C PRO A 46 5.16 -2.88 18.82
N HIS A 47 6.35 -2.79 18.23
CA HIS A 47 7.41 -3.81 18.34
C HIS A 47 8.36 -3.52 19.49
N CYS A 48 8.95 -2.32 19.52
CA CYS A 48 10.00 -1.94 20.47
C CYS A 48 9.47 -1.45 21.81
N LYS A 49 8.19 -1.04 21.89
CA LYS A 49 7.56 -0.43 23.06
C LYS A 49 8.23 0.88 23.53
N THR A 50 9.07 1.48 22.69
CA THR A 50 9.69 2.79 22.89
C THR A 50 8.85 3.90 22.24
N PRO A 51 8.92 5.15 22.75
CA PRO A 51 8.25 6.29 22.12
C PRO A 51 8.66 6.45 20.66
N LEU A 52 7.69 6.77 19.81
CA LEU A 52 7.94 7.12 18.41
C LEU A 52 8.46 8.56 18.32
N GLN A 53 9.11 8.86 17.20
CA GLN A 53 9.50 10.19 16.78
C GLN A 53 8.53 10.67 15.72
N THR A 54 8.09 11.92 15.80
CA THR A 54 7.35 12.55 14.69
C THR A 54 8.37 13.15 13.72
N ILE A 55 8.23 12.78 12.45
CA ILE A 55 9.07 13.27 11.37
C ILE A 55 8.20 13.92 10.30
N GLU A 56 8.69 14.98 9.68
CA GLU A 56 8.09 15.61 8.51
C GLU A 56 8.86 15.16 7.27
N LEU A 57 8.16 14.53 6.32
CA LEU A 57 8.72 14.18 5.02
C LEU A 57 8.78 15.43 4.15
N HIS A 58 9.94 15.67 3.52
CA HIS A 58 10.12 16.80 2.61
C HIS A 58 9.48 16.47 1.26
N LEU A 59 8.18 16.70 1.18
CA LEU A 59 7.36 16.62 -0.04
C LEU A 59 6.77 18.00 -0.32
N ASP A 60 6.16 18.19 -1.49
CA ASP A 60 5.47 19.45 -1.83
C ASP A 60 4.36 19.80 -0.83
N ASN A 61 3.80 18.78 -0.19
CA ASN A 61 2.85 18.89 0.91
C ASN A 61 3.50 18.45 2.23
N LYS A 62 3.12 19.10 3.33
CA LYS A 62 3.56 18.72 4.67
C LYS A 62 2.96 17.37 5.06
N VAL A 63 3.77 16.32 5.04
CA VAL A 63 3.37 14.97 5.46
C VAL A 63 4.15 14.61 6.72
N GLU A 64 3.49 14.69 7.87
CA GLU A 64 4.04 14.23 9.14
C GLU A 64 3.68 12.78 9.41
N ILE A 65 4.65 11.96 9.79
CA ILE A 65 4.43 10.56 10.19
C ILE A 65 5.17 10.25 11.48
N ASP A 66 4.78 9.16 12.14
CA ASP A 66 5.51 8.68 13.30
C ASP A 66 6.46 7.54 12.91
N ARG A 67 7.66 7.56 13.46
CA ARG A 67 8.74 6.61 13.16
C ARG A 67 9.37 6.08 14.43
N CYS A 68 9.72 4.79 14.45
CA CYS A 68 10.55 4.22 15.50
C CYS A 68 12.04 4.45 15.20
N ASN A 69 12.80 4.95 16.18
CA ASN A 69 14.25 5.12 16.07
C ASN A 69 15.01 3.78 16.09
N ASP A 70 14.42 2.73 16.66
CA ASP A 70 15.10 1.44 16.87
C ASP A 70 14.85 0.46 15.72
N CYS A 71 13.57 0.19 15.41
CA CYS A 71 13.21 -0.76 14.35
C CYS A 71 12.91 -0.11 13.00
N PHE A 72 12.85 1.22 12.92
CA PHE A 72 12.52 1.97 11.71
C PHE A 72 11.12 1.71 11.13
N GLY A 73 10.22 1.08 11.90
CA GLY A 73 8.82 0.98 11.52
C GLY A 73 8.15 2.35 11.48
N LEU A 74 7.18 2.48 10.58
CA LEU A 74 6.52 3.74 10.24
C LEU A 74 5.02 3.62 10.50
N PHE A 75 4.45 4.66 11.10
CA PHE A 75 3.01 4.80 11.29
C PHE A 75 2.51 6.00 10.49
N PHE A 76 1.61 5.73 9.57
CA PHE A 76 0.92 6.72 8.76
C PHE A 76 -0.48 6.90 9.31
N ASP A 77 -0.85 8.11 9.69
CA ASP A 77 -2.27 8.42 9.93
C ASP A 77 -3.07 8.21 8.63
N SER A 78 -4.38 7.97 8.76
CA SER A 78 -5.29 7.73 7.63
C SER A 78 -5.06 8.73 6.48
N GLY A 79 -4.91 8.22 5.25
CA GLY A 79 -4.72 9.03 4.03
C GLY A 79 -3.28 9.49 3.77
N LYS A 80 -2.37 9.40 4.73
CA LYS A 80 -0.99 9.93 4.56
C LYS A 80 -0.10 9.04 3.70
N ILE A 81 -0.34 7.74 3.66
CA ILE A 81 0.45 6.82 2.83
C ILE A 81 0.14 7.02 1.35
N GLU A 82 -1.12 7.26 1.00
CA GLU A 82 -1.56 7.57 -0.35
C GLU A 82 -0.88 8.85 -0.87
N LEU A 83 -0.86 9.90 -0.04
CA LEU A 83 -0.14 11.15 -0.33
C LEU A 83 1.35 10.89 -0.61
N LEU A 84 2.03 10.10 0.24
CA LEU A 84 3.43 9.76 0.00
C LEU A 84 3.61 9.02 -1.33
N LEU A 85 2.78 8.02 -1.61
CA LEU A 85 2.89 7.24 -2.84
C LEU A 85 2.65 8.10 -4.07
N GLU A 86 1.71 9.05 -4.03
CA GLU A 86 1.41 9.98 -5.12
C GLU A 86 2.56 10.94 -5.42
N HIS A 87 3.21 11.50 -4.38
CA HIS A 87 4.32 12.43 -4.59
C HIS A 87 5.62 11.73 -4.94
N ALA A 88 5.92 10.58 -4.33
CA ALA A 88 7.18 9.89 -4.53
C ALA A 88 7.26 9.15 -5.89
N VAL A 89 6.11 8.91 -6.52
CA VAL A 89 6.00 8.23 -7.82
C VAL A 89 4.91 8.89 -8.66
N SER A 90 5.31 9.84 -9.49
CA SER A 90 4.45 10.42 -10.53
C SER A 90 4.60 9.68 -11.87
N ASP A 91 3.64 9.89 -12.77
CA ASP A 91 3.79 9.62 -14.21
C ASP A 91 4.09 8.16 -14.61
N VAL A 92 3.36 7.22 -14.01
CA VAL A 92 3.40 5.81 -14.43
C VAL A 92 2.28 5.55 -15.44
N TYR A 93 2.66 5.24 -16.68
CA TYR A 93 1.70 4.99 -17.78
C TYR A 93 1.64 3.52 -18.23
N ASN A 94 2.61 2.71 -17.83
CA ASN A 94 2.74 1.32 -18.27
C ASN A 94 2.81 0.37 -17.08
N ILE A 95 2.30 -0.85 -17.28
CA ILE A 95 2.37 -1.92 -16.30
C ILE A 95 3.50 -2.87 -16.68
N ASN A 96 4.48 -3.04 -15.79
CA ASN A 96 5.56 -4.00 -15.96
C ASN A 96 5.34 -5.24 -15.07
N ILE A 97 4.57 -6.20 -15.59
CA ILE A 97 4.22 -7.43 -14.86
C ILE A 97 5.45 -8.23 -14.42
N LYS A 98 6.47 -8.35 -15.30
CA LYS A 98 7.71 -9.05 -14.96
C LYS A 98 8.42 -8.40 -13.78
N GLN A 99 8.47 -7.07 -13.75
CA GLN A 99 9.07 -6.35 -12.63
C GLN A 99 8.27 -6.52 -11.34
N LEU A 100 6.93 -6.51 -11.41
CA LEU A 100 6.08 -6.79 -10.24
C LEU A 100 6.35 -8.18 -9.66
N ASP A 101 6.52 -9.20 -10.51
CA ASP A 101 6.81 -10.57 -10.11
C ASP A 101 8.23 -10.70 -9.52
N ASN A 102 9.21 -10.01 -10.09
CA ASN A 102 10.56 -9.96 -9.55
C ASN A 102 10.59 -9.30 -8.17
N ILE A 103 9.95 -8.13 -8.01
CA ILE A 103 9.84 -7.45 -6.71
C ILE A 103 9.24 -8.39 -5.67
N ASN A 104 8.14 -9.06 -6.00
CA ASN A 104 7.46 -9.94 -5.06
C ASN A 104 8.28 -11.19 -4.72
N SER A 105 8.96 -11.81 -5.71
CA SER A 105 9.78 -13.01 -5.47
C SER A 105 11.04 -12.70 -4.67
N GLU A 106 11.73 -11.60 -4.94
CA GLU A 106 12.93 -11.17 -4.22
C GLU A 106 12.64 -10.77 -2.76
N ARG A 107 11.44 -10.22 -2.52
CA ARG A 107 11.04 -9.67 -1.22
C ARG A 107 10.17 -10.61 -0.38
N TYR A 108 9.77 -11.75 -0.93
CA TYR A 108 9.00 -12.76 -0.21
C TYR A 108 9.83 -13.41 0.90
N GLN A 109 9.30 -13.41 2.12
CA GLN A 109 9.92 -14.05 3.27
C GLN A 109 9.03 -15.21 3.72
N ALA A 110 9.34 -16.43 3.27
CA ALA A 110 8.57 -17.64 3.60
C ALA A 110 8.48 -17.88 5.11
N ASP A 111 9.57 -17.59 5.84
CA ASP A 111 9.70 -17.89 7.27
C ASP A 111 9.37 -16.69 8.19
N LYS A 112 8.73 -15.62 7.67
CA LYS A 112 8.37 -14.45 8.49
C LYS A 112 7.30 -14.84 9.53
N GLN A 113 7.70 -14.92 10.80
CA GLN A 113 6.77 -15.16 11.90
C GLN A 113 5.69 -14.07 11.95
N ILE A 114 4.42 -14.49 11.92
CA ILE A 114 3.27 -13.58 11.97
C ILE A 114 3.07 -13.11 13.41
N LYS A 115 3.12 -11.79 13.64
CA LYS A 115 2.85 -11.17 14.94
C LYS A 115 1.80 -10.08 14.76
N TYR A 116 0.66 -10.24 15.44
CA TYR A 116 -0.36 -9.20 15.47
C TYR A 116 0.08 -8.06 16.38
N ILE A 117 -0.09 -6.83 15.90
CA ILE A 117 0.30 -5.62 16.62
C ILE A 117 -0.91 -4.78 17.03
N LYS A 118 -0.69 -3.93 18.03
CA LYS A 118 -1.66 -2.95 18.50
C LYS A 118 -1.43 -1.60 17.81
N CYS A 119 -2.50 -0.90 17.48
CA CYS A 119 -2.46 0.44 16.93
C CYS A 119 -1.74 1.40 17.89
N PRO A 120 -0.71 2.14 17.44
CA PRO A 120 -0.02 3.12 18.28
C PRO A 120 -0.94 4.21 18.86
N ALA A 121 -2.04 4.53 18.16
CA ALA A 121 -2.99 5.56 18.57
C ALA A 121 -4.05 5.07 19.58
N CYS A 122 -4.73 3.94 19.33
CA CYS A 122 -5.84 3.47 20.17
C CYS A 122 -5.63 2.13 20.87
N GLN A 123 -4.48 1.49 20.69
CA GLN A 123 -4.10 0.22 21.32
C GLN A 123 -4.98 -1.00 20.99
N ASN A 124 -5.94 -0.88 20.07
CA ASN A 124 -6.67 -2.01 19.50
C ASN A 124 -5.80 -2.79 18.50
N PHE A 125 -6.05 -4.09 18.36
CA PHE A 125 -5.36 -4.89 17.35
C PHE A 125 -5.61 -4.38 15.93
N MET A 126 -4.55 -4.34 15.14
CA MET A 126 -4.61 -3.94 13.73
C MET A 126 -4.93 -5.15 12.85
N LEU A 127 -5.69 -4.90 11.78
CA LEU A 127 -6.06 -5.91 10.80
C LEU A 127 -4.95 -6.04 9.77
N ARG A 128 -4.48 -7.27 9.58
CA ARG A 128 -3.50 -7.58 8.56
C ARG A 128 -4.15 -7.65 7.18
N ARG A 129 -3.72 -6.81 6.24
CA ARG A 129 -4.31 -6.67 4.89
C ARG A 129 -3.23 -6.57 3.83
N VAL A 130 -3.49 -7.07 2.63
CA VAL A 130 -2.64 -6.78 1.47
C VAL A 130 -2.94 -5.35 1.03
N PHE A 131 -1.90 -4.52 0.83
CA PHE A 131 -2.11 -3.10 0.48
C PHE A 131 -2.81 -2.90 -0.86
N GLY A 132 -2.42 -3.65 -1.88
CA GLY A 132 -2.96 -3.53 -3.23
C GLY A 132 -2.79 -4.81 -4.03
N TYR A 133 -3.54 -4.95 -5.12
CA TYR A 133 -3.45 -6.15 -5.95
C TYR A 133 -2.01 -6.37 -6.45
N ARG A 134 -1.47 -7.56 -6.18
CA ARG A 134 -0.07 -7.95 -6.45
C ARG A 134 0.98 -7.04 -5.82
N SER A 135 0.68 -6.32 -4.74
CA SER A 135 1.71 -5.54 -4.02
C SER A 135 2.73 -6.41 -3.31
N GLY A 136 2.32 -7.61 -2.86
CA GLY A 136 3.16 -8.46 -2.02
C GLY A 136 3.44 -7.89 -0.62
N VAL A 137 2.93 -6.70 -0.32
CA VAL A 137 3.09 -6.01 0.95
C VAL A 137 1.85 -6.23 1.81
N ILE A 138 2.08 -6.73 3.01
CA ILE A 138 1.03 -7.01 3.98
C ILE A 138 1.14 -5.98 5.11
N ILE A 139 0.20 -5.04 5.13
CA ILE A 139 0.13 -3.95 6.09
C ILE A 139 -0.66 -4.35 7.33
N ASP A 140 -0.40 -3.66 8.43
CA ASP A 140 -1.25 -3.66 9.61
C ASP A 140 -2.10 -2.38 9.60
N GLN A 141 -3.42 -2.52 9.48
CA GLN A 141 -4.36 -1.40 9.35
C GLN A 141 -5.27 -1.29 10.56
N CYS A 142 -5.33 -0.09 11.16
CA CYS A 142 -6.34 0.27 12.14
C CYS A 142 -7.56 0.84 11.42
N LYS A 143 -8.77 0.46 11.84
CA LYS A 143 -10.02 0.94 11.24
C LYS A 143 -10.17 2.46 11.24
N ASN A 144 -9.70 3.14 12.30
CA ASN A 144 -10.02 4.55 12.52
C ASN A 144 -8.81 5.50 12.42
N HIS A 145 -7.58 4.99 12.54
CA HIS A 145 -6.42 5.86 12.80
C HIS A 145 -5.38 5.86 11.69
N GLY A 146 -5.07 4.71 11.09
CA GLY A 146 -3.94 4.65 10.17
C GLY A 146 -3.35 3.26 9.97
N ILE A 147 -2.19 3.24 9.33
CA ILE A 147 -1.48 2.05 8.87
C ILE A 147 -0.09 2.01 9.49
N TRP A 148 0.31 0.82 9.92
CA TRP A 148 1.68 0.52 10.31
C TRP A 148 2.37 -0.26 9.20
N LEU A 149 3.59 0.16 8.90
CA LEU A 149 4.51 -0.52 7.99
C LEU A 149 5.78 -0.91 8.74
N ASP A 150 6.19 -2.17 8.56
CA ASP A 150 7.49 -2.62 8.99
C ASP A 150 8.59 -2.00 8.11
N SER A 151 9.81 -1.97 8.64
CA SER A 151 10.95 -1.49 7.86
C SER A 151 11.16 -2.31 6.58
N GLY A 152 11.32 -1.61 5.47
CA GLY A 152 11.44 -2.12 4.10
C GLY A 152 10.12 -2.12 3.32
N GLU A 153 8.96 -2.11 4.00
CA GLU A 153 7.67 -2.27 3.34
C GLU A 153 7.26 -1.03 2.54
N ILE A 154 7.59 0.19 3.00
CA ILE A 154 7.31 1.39 2.20
C ILE A 154 8.17 1.44 0.93
N THR A 155 9.44 1.02 1.02
CA THR A 155 10.28 0.87 -0.17
C THR A 155 9.66 -0.10 -1.18
N HIS A 156 9.18 -1.24 -0.69
CA HIS A 156 8.50 -2.24 -1.53
C HIS A 156 7.28 -1.62 -2.22
N LEU A 157 6.44 -0.88 -1.50
CA LEU A 157 5.29 -0.19 -2.08
C LEU A 157 5.69 0.85 -3.15
N LEU A 158 6.76 1.61 -2.93
CA LEU A 158 7.27 2.56 -3.92
C LEU A 158 7.75 1.86 -5.19
N GLU A 159 8.46 0.75 -5.07
CA GLU A 159 8.89 -0.06 -6.22
C GLU A 159 7.70 -0.69 -6.95
N TRP A 160 6.74 -1.23 -6.22
CA TRP A 160 5.49 -1.76 -6.77
C TRP A 160 4.73 -0.69 -7.56
N LYS A 161 4.58 0.51 -7.00
CA LYS A 161 3.92 1.62 -7.68
C LYS A 161 4.68 2.04 -8.93
N LYS A 162 6.02 2.17 -8.86
CA LYS A 162 6.88 2.47 -10.03
C LYS A 162 6.74 1.45 -11.16
N ALA A 163 6.48 0.18 -10.83
CA ALA A 163 6.25 -0.88 -11.81
C ALA A 163 4.81 -0.90 -12.40
N GLY A 164 3.95 0.06 -12.06
CA GLY A 164 2.56 0.13 -12.53
C GLY A 164 1.58 -0.68 -11.70
N GLY A 165 1.95 -1.07 -10.48
CA GLY A 165 1.12 -1.87 -9.61
C GLY A 165 -0.24 -1.24 -9.28
N GLN A 166 -0.29 0.08 -9.07
CA GLN A 166 -1.52 0.81 -8.79
C GLN A 166 -2.49 0.79 -9.98
N LEU A 167 -1.98 0.96 -11.22
CA LEU A 167 -2.78 0.83 -12.43
C LEU A 167 -3.38 -0.58 -12.57
N LEU A 168 -2.57 -1.60 -12.29
CA LEU A 168 -3.02 -3.00 -12.34
C LEU A 168 -4.10 -3.28 -11.28
N ALA A 169 -3.98 -2.71 -10.09
CA ALA A 169 -5.00 -2.81 -9.05
C ALA A 169 -6.32 -2.17 -9.48
N ALA A 170 -6.27 -0.96 -10.04
CA ALA A 170 -7.46 -0.29 -10.57
C ALA A 170 -8.15 -1.10 -11.69
N GLN A 171 -7.39 -1.65 -12.63
CA GLN A 171 -7.93 -2.54 -13.68
C GLN A 171 -8.62 -3.78 -13.11
N LYS A 172 -8.10 -4.34 -12.01
CA LYS A 172 -8.67 -5.52 -11.36
C LYS A 172 -9.99 -5.23 -10.65
N GLU A 173 -10.13 -4.05 -10.05
CA GLU A 173 -11.36 -3.63 -9.38
C GLU A 173 -12.50 -3.38 -10.39
N ILE A 174 -12.19 -2.75 -11.53
CA ILE A 174 -13.12 -2.56 -12.64
C ILE A 174 -13.61 -3.91 -13.18
N THR A 175 -12.69 -4.83 -13.47
CA THR A 175 -13.02 -6.16 -14.00
C THR A 175 -13.63 -7.12 -12.98
N GLY A 176 -13.42 -6.88 -11.68
CA GLY A 176 -13.97 -7.67 -10.57
C GLY A 176 -15.41 -7.29 -10.20
N SER A 177 -15.82 -6.06 -10.49
CA SER A 177 -17.16 -5.53 -10.20
C SER A 177 -18.21 -5.93 -11.25
N SER A 178 -17.79 -6.38 -12.43
CA SER A 178 -18.63 -7.01 -13.45
C SER A 178 -18.78 -8.51 -13.20
N LYS A 179 -19.50 -8.92 -12.14
CA LYS A 179 -20.03 -10.30 -12.08
C LYS A 179 -21.36 -10.33 -12.85
N PRO A 180 -21.56 -11.27 -13.80
CA PRO A 180 -22.90 -11.49 -14.35
C PRO A 180 -23.80 -11.97 -13.22
N ALA A 181 -24.97 -11.33 -13.07
CA ALA A 181 -26.00 -11.75 -12.14
C ALA A 181 -26.32 -13.23 -12.39
N LYS A 182 -26.05 -14.10 -11.40
CA LYS A 182 -26.55 -15.48 -11.43
C LYS A 182 -28.07 -15.41 -11.40
N SER A 183 -28.71 -15.59 -12.55
CA SER A 183 -30.15 -15.83 -12.62
C SER A 183 -30.45 -17.10 -11.82
N LYS A 184 -31.28 -16.97 -10.79
CA LYS A 184 -31.91 -18.11 -10.15
C LYS A 184 -32.83 -18.74 -11.19
N SER A 185 -32.47 -19.89 -11.72
CA SER A 185 -33.37 -20.72 -12.51
C SER A 185 -34.42 -21.34 -11.59
N THR A 186 -35.48 -20.59 -11.28
CA THR A 186 -36.76 -21.18 -10.91
C THR A 186 -37.43 -21.62 -12.20
N GLY A 187 -37.52 -22.94 -12.42
CA GLY A 187 -38.24 -23.48 -13.56
C GLY A 187 -39.71 -23.06 -13.50
N LEU A 188 -40.26 -22.68 -14.64
CA LEU A 188 -41.62 -23.01 -15.09
C LEU A 188 -41.75 -22.62 -16.58
N ALA A 189 -42.17 -23.62 -17.38
CA ALA A 189 -42.88 -23.59 -18.66
C ALA A 189 -42.40 -22.74 -19.87
N ARG A 190 -42.37 -23.42 -21.03
CA ARG A 190 -42.34 -22.97 -22.43
C ARG A 190 -43.22 -21.74 -22.72
N ASP A 191 -42.72 -20.79 -23.52
CA ASP A 191 -43.31 -20.54 -24.84
C ASP A 191 -42.39 -19.73 -25.78
N ASN A 192 -42.59 -19.97 -27.07
CA ASN A 192 -41.78 -19.55 -28.22
C ASN A 192 -42.23 -18.18 -28.75
N ARG A 193 -41.31 -17.26 -29.08
CA ARG A 193 -41.43 -16.26 -30.19
C ARG A 193 -40.18 -15.37 -30.33
N THR A 194 -40.01 -14.90 -31.55
CA THR A 194 -38.81 -14.39 -32.24
C THR A 194 -38.52 -12.89 -32.10
N SER A 195 -37.26 -12.55 -32.45
CA SER A 195 -36.72 -11.32 -33.08
C SER A 195 -36.55 -10.02 -32.27
N GLY A 196 -35.34 -9.43 -32.36
CA GLY A 196 -35.05 -8.02 -32.08
C GLY A 196 -33.57 -7.72 -31.79
N LEU A 197 -32.87 -7.14 -32.77
CA LEU A 197 -31.47 -6.64 -32.75
C LEU A 197 -31.43 -5.16 -32.31
N SER A 198 -30.24 -4.61 -31.98
CA SER A 198 -29.85 -3.18 -31.71
C SER A 198 -29.89 -2.77 -30.22
N ASP A 199 -28.94 -2.09 -29.57
CA ASP A 199 -27.76 -1.30 -29.95
C ASP A 199 -26.68 -1.35 -28.84
N LEU A 200 -25.39 -1.22 -29.21
CA LEU A 200 -24.24 -1.06 -28.30
C LEU A 200 -23.60 0.30 -28.56
N GLU A 201 -23.93 1.30 -27.76
CA GLU A 201 -23.10 2.50 -27.61
C GLU A 201 -22.41 2.43 -26.23
N GLY A 202 -21.08 2.39 -26.25
CA GLY A 202 -20.26 2.43 -25.04
C GLY A 202 -20.03 3.86 -24.55
N PRO A 203 -19.78 4.06 -23.24
CA PRO A 203 -19.65 5.39 -22.65
C PRO A 203 -18.44 6.14 -23.21
N THR A 204 -18.60 7.44 -23.41
CA THR A 204 -17.56 8.31 -23.97
C THR A 204 -16.58 8.75 -22.89
N ALA A 205 -15.40 9.26 -23.28
CA ALA A 205 -14.34 9.66 -22.35
C ALA A 205 -14.78 10.71 -21.30
N LEU A 206 -15.84 11.47 -21.58
CA LEU A 206 -16.43 12.42 -20.63
C LEU A 206 -17.19 11.71 -19.49
N ASP A 207 -17.87 10.59 -19.77
CA ASP A 207 -18.57 9.80 -18.74
C ASP A 207 -17.58 9.21 -17.74
N VAL A 208 -16.41 8.81 -18.20
CA VAL A 208 -15.34 8.24 -17.35
C VAL A 208 -14.80 9.30 -16.38
N LEU A 209 -14.65 10.55 -16.82
CA LEU A 209 -14.14 11.64 -15.99
C LEU A 209 -15.14 12.09 -14.92
N GLU A 210 -16.43 12.16 -15.25
CA GLU A 210 -17.49 12.46 -14.27
C GLU A 210 -17.63 11.33 -13.22
N THR A 211 -17.43 10.08 -13.63
CA THR A 211 -17.47 8.93 -12.71
C THR A 211 -16.32 8.97 -11.71
N LEU A 212 -15.12 9.38 -12.15
CA LEU A 212 -13.95 9.54 -11.27
C LEU A 212 -14.14 10.67 -10.24
N ALA A 213 -14.79 11.78 -10.63
CA ALA A 213 -15.09 12.87 -9.71
C ALA A 213 -16.13 12.46 -8.64
N ASN A 214 -17.16 11.69 -9.02
CA ASN A 214 -18.18 11.23 -8.07
C ASN A 214 -17.68 10.14 -7.10
N VAL A 215 -16.69 9.32 -7.50
CA VAL A 215 -16.09 8.31 -6.62
C VAL A 215 -15.17 8.96 -5.58
N LEU A 216 -14.46 10.03 -5.94
CA LEU A 216 -13.66 10.81 -4.98
C LEU A 216 -14.55 11.59 -3.98
N GLY A 217 -15.75 12.03 -4.41
CA GLY A 217 -16.72 12.69 -3.52
C GLY A 217 -17.42 11.78 -2.52
N ASN A 218 -17.63 10.50 -2.86
CA ASN A 218 -18.37 9.55 -2.00
C ASN A 218 -17.51 8.82 -0.95
N LEU A 219 -16.20 9.04 -0.92
CA LEU A 219 -15.34 8.62 0.18
C LEU A 219 -15.44 9.56 1.41
N PHE A 220 -16.26 10.61 1.36
CA PHE A 220 -16.46 11.61 2.42
C PHE A 220 -17.94 11.84 2.80
N LYS A 221 -18.72 10.78 3.03
CA LYS A 221 -19.96 10.88 3.81
C LYS A 221 -20.07 9.75 4.84
N GLU A 222 -19.86 10.19 6.08
CA GLU A 222 -20.16 9.61 7.42
C GLU A 222 -19.45 8.32 7.87
#